data_AF-A0A0N6ZVQ1-F1
#
_entry.id   AF-A0A0N6ZVQ1-F1
#
_cell.length_a   1.000
_cell.length_b   1.000
_cell.length_c   1.000
_cell.angle_alpha   90.00
_cell.angle_beta   90.00
_cell.angle_gamma   90.00
#
_symmetry.space_group_name_H-M   'P 1'
#
loop_
_entity.id
_entity.type
_entity.pdbx_description
1 polymer ?
#
loop_
_entity_poly.entity_id
_entity_poly.type
_entity_poly.pdbx_seq_one_letter_code
_entity_poly.pdbx_strand_id
1 'polypeptide(L)'
;MVETRLRQRRARVRQLQTQGRSLRDIAAEVGVSKDTVRRDLAALEAPAAEVDERQLLLVVDEELGKDLNLLAASYRLAGEDVARLVLHQAAEGIRRTIAARVAATGSVLP
;
A
#
# COMPACT_ATOMS: atom_id res chain seq x y z
N MET A 1 14.74 -14.52 15.13
CA MET A 1 15.04 -13.09 15.41
C MET A 1 15.68 -12.31 14.26
N VAL A 2 16.22 -12.94 13.20
CA VAL A 2 16.93 -12.22 12.11
C VAL A 2 15.99 -11.44 11.18
N GLU A 3 14.77 -11.92 11.01
CA GLU A 3 13.80 -11.40 10.04
C GLU A 3 13.26 -10.01 10.42
N THR A 4 13.11 -9.73 11.72
CA THR A 4 12.62 -8.45 12.25
C THR A 4 13.58 -7.30 11.94
N ARG A 5 14.90 -7.53 12.12
CA ARG A 5 15.93 -6.51 11.85
C ARG A 5 16.03 -6.17 10.37
N LEU A 6 15.88 -7.16 9.49
CA LEU A 6 15.90 -6.93 8.05
C LEU A 6 14.70 -6.09 7.59
N ARG A 7 13.49 -6.39 8.09
CA ARG A 7 12.29 -5.58 7.81
C ARG A 7 12.42 -4.14 8.31
N GLN A 8 12.88 -3.95 9.55
CA GLN A 8 13.11 -2.61 10.11
C GLN A 8 14.14 -1.82 9.30
N ARG A 9 15.25 -2.47 8.91
CA ARG A 9 16.28 -1.85 8.06
C ARG A 9 15.69 -1.38 6.73
N ARG A 10 14.95 -2.25 6.05
CA ARG A 10 14.31 -1.94 4.76
C ARG A 10 13.32 -0.79 4.88
N ALA A 11 12.50 -0.77 5.94
CA ALA A 11 11.58 0.35 6.21
C ALA A 11 12.33 1.68 6.39
N ARG A 12 13.42 1.68 7.17
CA ARG A 12 14.25 2.87 7.39
C ARG A 12 14.95 3.34 6.10
N VAL A 13 15.49 2.41 5.32
CA VAL A 13 16.10 2.70 4.01
C VAL A 13 15.11 3.38 3.06
N ARG A 14 13.87 2.88 2.96
CA ARG A 14 12.83 3.49 2.11
C ARG A 14 12.40 4.86 2.60
N GLN A 15 12.24 5.03 3.92
CA GLN A 15 11.94 6.34 4.50
C GLN A 15 12.98 7.39 4.10
N LEU A 16 14.28 7.08 4.26
CA LEU A 16 15.34 8.03 3.93
C LEU A 16 15.45 8.31 2.42
N GLN A 17 15.19 7.30 1.57
CA GLN A 17 15.10 7.48 0.12
C GLN A 17 13.96 8.43 -0.27
N THR A 18 12.78 8.30 0.35
CA THR A 18 11.63 9.22 0.08
C THR A 18 11.90 10.66 0.51
N GLN A 19 12.86 10.88 1.41
CA GLN A 19 13.32 12.21 1.82
C GLN A 19 14.38 12.80 0.85
N GLY A 20 14.67 12.12 -0.26
CA GLY A 20 15.64 12.58 -1.25
C GLY A 20 17.11 12.39 -0.85
N ARG A 21 17.40 11.64 0.22
CA ARG A 21 18.78 11.34 0.65
C ARG A 21 19.49 10.48 -0.39
N SER A 22 20.80 10.71 -0.58
CA SER A 22 21.60 9.87 -1.46
C SER A 22 21.80 8.48 -0.87
N LEU A 23 21.99 7.46 -1.72
CA LEU A 23 22.25 6.08 -1.27
C LEU A 23 23.49 5.97 -0.35
N ARG A 24 24.47 6.88 -0.50
CA ARG A 24 25.66 6.91 0.35
C ARG A 24 25.34 7.44 1.75
N ASP A 25 24.50 8.47 1.84
CA ASP A 25 24.09 9.03 3.14
C ASP A 25 23.19 8.05 3.89
N ILE A 26 22.31 7.36 3.17
CA ILE A 26 21.46 6.30 3.72
C ILE A 26 22.31 5.16 4.26
N ALA A 27 23.35 4.75 3.51
CA ALA A 27 24.29 3.72 3.92
C ALA A 27 25.02 4.08 5.22
N ALA A 28 25.51 5.32 5.32
CA ALA A 28 26.16 5.83 6.53
C ALA A 28 25.21 5.87 7.74
N GLU A 29 23.98 6.36 7.54
CA GLU A 29 22.95 6.45 8.58
C GLU A 29 22.51 5.07 9.12
N VAL A 30 22.35 4.09 8.23
CA VAL A 30 21.83 2.76 8.57
C VAL A 30 22.95 1.78 8.97
N GLY A 31 24.22 2.15 8.75
CA GLY A 31 25.38 1.33 9.08
C GLY A 31 25.56 0.13 8.12
N VAL A 32 25.23 0.29 6.84
CA VAL A 32 25.38 -0.75 5.82
C VAL A 32 26.08 -0.24 4.57
N SER A 33 26.49 -1.12 3.67
CA SER A 33 27.08 -0.69 2.39
C SER A 33 26.03 -0.12 1.44
N LYS A 34 26.46 0.78 0.54
CA LYS A 34 25.62 1.30 -0.56
C LYS A 34 24.94 0.18 -1.38
N ASP A 35 25.65 -0.91 -1.64
CA ASP A 35 25.09 -2.08 -2.35
C ASP A 35 24.00 -2.78 -1.55
N THR A 36 24.10 -2.79 -0.22
CA THR A 36 23.05 -3.33 0.65
C THR A 36 21.80 -2.45 0.59
N VAL A 37 21.97 -1.12 0.62
CA VAL A 37 20.85 -0.17 0.45
C VAL A 37 20.17 -0.40 -0.91
N ARG A 38 20.94 -0.53 -1.99
CA ARG A 38 20.40 -0.80 -3.33
C ARG A 38 19.62 -2.12 -3.37
N ARG A 39 20.15 -3.18 -2.77
CA ARG A 39 19.48 -4.50 -2.71
C ARG A 39 18.20 -4.43 -1.87
N ASP A 40 18.20 -3.67 -0.78
CA ASP A 40 17.03 -3.48 0.07
C ASP A 40 15.92 -2.70 -0.64
N LEU A 41 16.27 -1.65 -1.39
CA LEU A 41 15.30 -0.91 -2.21
C LEU A 41 14.73 -1.81 -3.32
N ALA A 42 15.57 -2.55 -4.04
CA ALA A 42 15.12 -3.50 -5.06
C ALA A 42 14.19 -4.58 -4.48
N ALA A 43 14.43 -5.05 -3.25
CA ALA A 43 13.55 -6.00 -2.58
C ALA A 43 12.21 -5.41 -2.13
N LEU A 44 12.10 -4.08 -2.03
CA LEU A 44 10.85 -3.36 -1.76
C LEU A 44 10.13 -2.93 -3.05
N GLU A 45 10.84 -2.92 -4.17
CA GLU A 45 10.35 -2.66 -5.53
C GLU A 45 10.10 -3.95 -6.33
N ALA A 46 10.38 -5.12 -5.74
CA ALA A 46 10.04 -6.41 -6.32
C ALA A 46 8.58 -6.35 -6.81
N PRO A 47 8.33 -6.77 -8.06
CA PRO A 47 7.23 -6.27 -8.85
C PRO A 47 5.93 -6.51 -8.08
N ALA A 48 5.13 -5.45 -7.96
CA ALA A 48 3.69 -5.63 -7.81
C ALA A 48 3.33 -6.74 -8.78
N ALA A 49 2.88 -7.89 -8.25
CA ALA A 49 2.46 -9.02 -9.07
C ALA A 49 1.67 -8.43 -10.24
N GLU A 50 2.14 -8.69 -11.45
CA GLU A 50 1.61 -8.12 -12.68
C GLU A 50 0.09 -8.20 -12.60
N VAL A 51 -0.56 -7.07 -12.31
CA VAL A 51 -1.99 -7.08 -12.07
C VAL A 51 -2.57 -7.15 -13.45
N ASP A 52 -3.00 -8.34 -13.86
CA ASP A 52 -3.74 -8.49 -15.10
C ASP A 52 -4.96 -7.58 -14.99
N GLU A 53 -4.97 -6.48 -15.74
CA GLU A 53 -6.06 -5.50 -15.74
C GLU A 53 -7.40 -6.16 -16.07
N ARG A 54 -7.37 -7.32 -16.74
CA ARG A 54 -8.55 -8.16 -17.01
C ARG A 54 -9.12 -8.83 -15.77
N GLN A 55 -8.30 -9.07 -14.74
CA GLN A 55 -8.75 -9.54 -13.42
C GLN A 55 -9.26 -8.39 -12.53
N LEU A 56 -8.96 -7.13 -12.88
CA LEU A 56 -9.51 -5.94 -12.21
C LEU A 56 -10.83 -5.47 -12.81
N LEU A 57 -11.30 -6.08 -13.90
CA LEU A 57 -12.63 -5.85 -14.44
C LEU A 57 -13.66 -6.37 -13.45
N LEU A 58 -14.24 -5.44 -12.70
CA LEU A 58 -15.38 -5.69 -11.84
C LEU A 58 -16.55 -6.07 -12.76
N VAL A 59 -16.81 -7.37 -12.89
CA VAL A 59 -17.97 -7.86 -13.63
C VAL A 59 -19.19 -7.41 -12.84
N VAL A 60 -19.91 -6.42 -13.38
CA VAL A 60 -21.17 -5.98 -12.80
C VAL A 60 -22.20 -7.03 -13.15
N ASP A 61 -22.44 -7.95 -12.23
CA ASP A 61 -23.57 -8.86 -12.32
C ASP A 61 -24.90 -8.13 -12.06
N GLU A 62 -26.01 -8.83 -12.31
CA GLU A 62 -27.34 -8.24 -12.25
C GLU A 62 -27.73 -7.76 -10.83
N GLU A 63 -27.18 -8.39 -9.79
CA GLU A 63 -27.43 -8.05 -8.40
C GLU A 63 -26.66 -6.79 -8.01
N LEU A 64 -25.37 -6.73 -8.34
CA LEU A 64 -24.52 -5.56 -8.13
C LEU A 64 -25.04 -4.33 -8.89
N GLY A 65 -25.56 -4.52 -10.10
CA GLY A 65 -26.19 -3.45 -10.86
C GLY A 65 -27.44 -2.86 -10.17
N LYS A 66 -28.25 -3.71 -9.52
CA LYS A 66 -29.42 -3.27 -8.73
C LYS A 66 -29.00 -2.50 -7.49
N ASP A 67 -28.00 -3.00 -6.78
CA ASP A 67 -27.46 -2.35 -5.58
C ASP A 67 -26.85 -0.98 -5.88
N LEU A 68 -26.08 -0.88 -6.97
CA LEU A 68 -25.52 0.40 -7.41
C LEU A 68 -26.61 1.40 -7.81
N ASN A 69 -27.69 0.96 -8.46
CA ASN A 69 -28.82 1.83 -8.80
C ASN A 69 -29.60 2.29 -7.56
N LEU A 70 -29.78 1.41 -6.57
CA LEU A 70 -30.42 1.76 -5.31
C LEU A 70 -29.60 2.82 -4.56
N LEU A 71 -28.27 2.63 -4.51
CA LEU A 71 -27.36 3.59 -3.91
C LEU A 71 -27.33 4.91 -4.70
N ALA A 72 -27.25 4.87 -6.04
CA ALA A 72 -27.37 6.03 -6.93
C ALA A 72 -28.60 6.89 -6.62
N ALA A 73 -29.76 6.25 -6.47
CA ALA A 73 -31.01 6.92 -6.12
C ALA A 73 -30.95 7.61 -4.74
N SER A 74 -30.36 6.95 -3.73
CA SER A 74 -30.21 7.53 -2.38
C SER A 74 -29.25 8.71 -2.31
N TYR A 75 -28.16 8.68 -3.08
CA TYR A 75 -27.16 9.74 -3.12
C TYR A 75 -27.46 10.82 -4.17
N ARG A 76 -28.49 10.64 -5.02
CA ARG A 76 -28.80 11.48 -6.20
C ARG A 76 -27.57 11.66 -7.11
N LEU A 77 -26.82 10.59 -7.31
CA LEU A 77 -25.64 10.54 -8.17
C LEU A 77 -25.85 9.52 -9.28
N ALA A 78 -25.04 9.58 -10.34
CA ALA A 78 -25.00 8.52 -11.33
C ALA A 78 -24.39 7.24 -10.70
N GLY A 79 -24.81 6.05 -11.16
CA GLY A 79 -24.34 4.77 -10.62
C GLY A 79 -22.82 4.58 -10.68
N GLU A 80 -22.17 5.13 -11.72
CA GLU A 80 -20.70 5.12 -11.84
C GLU A 80 -20.02 5.94 -10.73
N ASP A 81 -20.57 7.11 -10.38
CA ASP A 81 -20.02 7.97 -9.34
C ASP A 81 -20.20 7.36 -7.95
N VAL A 82 -21.30 6.63 -7.74
CA VAL A 82 -21.52 5.83 -6.53
C VAL A 82 -20.53 4.68 -6.44
N ALA A 83 -20.30 3.94 -7.52
CA ALA A 83 -19.29 2.87 -7.53
C ALA A 83 -17.90 3.42 -7.18
N ARG A 84 -17.53 4.56 -7.78
CA ARG A 84 -16.26 5.26 -7.49
C ARG A 84 -16.17 5.69 -6.03
N LEU A 85 -17.25 6.21 -5.45
CA LEU A 85 -17.33 6.60 -4.04
C LEU A 85 -17.18 5.40 -3.10
N VAL A 86 -17.91 4.31 -3.36
CA VAL A 86 -17.90 3.09 -2.54
C VAL A 86 -16.51 2.44 -2.57
N LEU A 87 -15.90 2.31 -3.75
CA LEU A 87 -14.54 1.79 -3.89
C LEU A 87 -13.52 2.67 -3.14
N HIS A 88 -13.68 4.00 -3.21
CA HIS A 88 -12.81 4.92 -2.48
C HIS A 88 -12.94 4.73 -0.97
N GLN A 89 -14.16 4.62 -0.44
CA GLN A 89 -14.42 4.41 0.99
C GLN A 89 -13.88 3.05 1.47
N ALA A 90 -14.09 1.98 0.69
CA ALA A 90 -13.55 0.66 1.00
C ALA A 90 -12.02 0.66 1.03
N ALA A 91 -11.39 1.30 0.03
CA ALA A 91 -9.94 1.42 -0.03
C ALA A 91 -9.37 2.24 1.14
N GLU A 92 -10.05 3.30 1.57
CA GLU A 92 -9.71 4.06 2.78
C GLU A 92 -9.81 3.19 4.06
N GLY A 93 -10.83 2.34 4.16
CA GLY A 93 -10.96 1.40 5.28
C GLY A 93 -9.82 0.37 5.34
N ILE A 94 -9.43 -0.18 4.18
CA ILE A 94 -8.29 -1.10 4.06
C ILE A 94 -7.00 -0.38 4.43
N ARG A 95 -6.76 0.84 3.90
CA ARG A 95 -5.58 1.66 4.25
C ARG A 95 -5.47 1.91 5.74
N ARG A 96 -6.58 2.27 6.40
CA ARG A 96 -6.64 2.46 7.86
C ARG A 96 -6.29 1.19 8.63
N THR A 97 -6.86 0.05 8.21
CA THR A 97 -6.56 -1.25 8.85
C THR A 97 -5.08 -1.63 8.71
N ILE A 98 -4.51 -1.45 7.52
CA ILE A 98 -3.09 -1.71 7.26
C ILE A 98 -2.22 -0.75 8.08
N ALA A 99 -2.53 0.54 8.10
CA ALA A 99 -1.80 1.54 8.88
C ALA A 99 -1.83 1.23 10.38
N ALA A 100 -3.00 0.86 10.93
CA ALA A 100 -3.14 0.44 12.32
C ALA A 100 -2.30 -0.81 12.63
N ARG A 101 -2.29 -1.79 11.73
CA ARG A 101 -1.48 -3.01 11.88
C ARG A 101 0.02 -2.73 11.79
N VAL A 102 0.44 -1.84 10.89
CA VAL A 102 1.83 -1.39 10.78
C VAL A 102 2.26 -0.64 12.03
N ALA A 103 1.41 0.24 12.57
CA ALA A 103 1.67 0.96 13.83
C ALA A 103 1.77 0.00 15.02
N ALA A 104 0.86 -0.97 15.14
CA ALA A 104 0.90 -1.99 16.18
C ALA A 104 2.15 -2.88 16.09
N THR A 105 2.59 -3.21 14.88
CA THR A 105 3.82 -4.01 14.66
C THR A 105 5.09 -3.17 14.89
N GLY A 106 5.03 -1.85 14.68
CA GLY A 106 6.10 -0.90 14.97
C GLY A 106 6.20 -0.47 16.44
N SER A 107 5.13 -0.67 17.22
CA SER A 107 5.04 -0.31 18.65
C SER A 107 5.54 -1.41 19.60
N VAL A 108 6.03 -2.54 19.09
CA VAL A 108 6.60 -3.62 19.93
C VAL A 108 8.13 -3.54 19.88
N LEU A 109 8.71 -2.65 20.69
CA LEU A 109 9.87 -2.89 21.57
C LEU A 109 10.25 -1.59 22.34
N PRO A 110 10.91 -1.74 23.49
CA PRO A 110 10.43 -1.47 24.86
C PRO A 110 10.27 0.01 25.23
#